data_AF-A0A537YK36-F1
#
_entry.id   AF-A0A537YK36-F1
#
_cell.length_a   1.000
_cell.length_b   1.000
_cell.length_c   1.000
_cell.angle_alpha   90.00
_cell.angle_beta   90.00
_cell.angle_gamma   90.00
#
_symmetry.space_group_name_H-M   'P 1'
#
loop_
_entity.id
_entity.type
_entity.pdbx_description
1 polymer ?
#
loop_
_entity_poly.entity_id
_entity_poly.type
_entity_poly.pdbx_seq_one_letter_code
_entity_poly.pdbx_strand_id
1 'polypeptide(L)' 'MDQIDVPGAPSVPALHKEYVDRGGRFFACPVCIKTHGLEGAALVEGAEVKGAPAVYEFAEGGALTFNY' A
#
# COMPACT_ATOMS: atom_id res chain seq x y z
N MET A 1 -9.83 -9.36 14.40
CA MET A 1 -9.79 -8.46 13.24
C MET A 1 -10.63 -9.12 12.19
N ASP A 2 -11.73 -8.48 11.77
CA ASP A 2 -12.64 -9.08 10.80
C ASP A 2 -11.93 -9.22 9.46
N GLN A 3 -11.92 -10.44 8.92
CA GLN A 3 -11.30 -10.73 7.64
C GLN A 3 -12.18 -10.14 6.52
N ILE A 4 -11.58 -9.37 5.62
CA ILE A 4 -12.26 -8.96 4.38
C ILE A 4 -12.38 -10.21 3.50
N ASP A 5 -13.60 -10.69 3.35
CA ASP A 5 -13.93 -11.87 2.56
C ASP A 5 -14.95 -11.50 1.47
N VAL A 6 -14.61 -11.80 0.22
CA VAL A 6 -15.48 -11.59 -0.94
C VAL A 6 -15.65 -12.95 -1.62
N PRO A 7 -16.88 -13.49 -1.74
CA PRO A 7 -17.11 -14.81 -2.31
C PRO A 7 -16.48 -14.95 -3.71
N GLY A 8 -15.61 -15.95 -3.87
CA GLY A 8 -14.93 -16.24 -5.14
C GLY A 8 -13.70 -15.40 -5.44
N ALA A 9 -13.33 -14.43 -4.58
CA ALA A 9 -12.09 -13.67 -4.71
C ALA A 9 -10.93 -14.33 -3.94
N PRO A 10 -9.67 -14.12 -4.34
CA PRO A 10 -8.53 -14.46 -3.51
C PRO A 10 -8.53 -13.66 -2.20
N SER A 11 -8.00 -14.25 -1.13
CA SER A 11 -7.84 -13.54 0.15
C SER A 11 -6.95 -12.31 0.00
N VAL A 12 -7.15 -11.29 0.85
CA VAL A 12 -6.31 -10.08 0.86
C VAL A 12 -4.80 -10.39 0.99
N PRO A 13 -4.35 -11.32 1.87
CA PRO A 13 -2.93 -11.70 1.93
C PRO A 13 -2.40 -12.34 0.63
N ALA A 14 -3.23 -13.12 -0.07
CA ALA A 14 -2.84 -13.70 -1.35
C ALA A 14 -2.69 -12.63 -2.44
N LEU A 15 -3.61 -11.65 -2.49
CA LEU A 15 -3.53 -10.51 -3.39
C LEU A 15 -2.30 -9.64 -3.11
N HIS A 16 -2.02 -9.36 -1.83
CA HIS A 16 -0.82 -8.63 -1.40
C HIS A 16 0.46 -9.34 -1.86
N LYS A 17 0.57 -10.65 -1.61
CA LYS A 17 1.72 -11.44 -2.05
C LYS A 17 1.93 -11.36 -3.56
N GLU A 18 0.87 -11.58 -4.36
CA GLU A 18 0.98 -11.52 -5.82
C GLU A 18 1.43 -10.13 -6.30
N TYR A 19 0.89 -9.06 -5.70
CA TYR A 19 1.27 -7.69 -6.05
C TYR A 19 2.77 -7.44 -5.82
N VAL A 20 3.28 -7.83 -4.65
CA VAL A 20 4.71 -7.66 -4.30
C VAL A 20 5.60 -8.53 -5.17
N ASP A 21 5.26 -9.81 -5.39
CA ASP A 21 6.01 -10.74 -6.24
C ASP A 21 6.15 -10.22 -7.69
N ARG A 22 5.21 -9.39 -8.16
CA ARG A 22 5.21 -8.74 -9.48
C ARG A 22 5.90 -7.36 -9.51
N GLY A 23 6.55 -6.96 -8.41
CA GLY A 23 7.27 -5.69 -8.29
C GLY A 23 6.42 -4.51 -7.82
N GLY A 24 5.21 -4.77 -7.34
CA GLY A 24 4.37 -3.78 -6.68
C GLY A 24 4.97 -3.27 -5.37
N ARG A 25 4.68 -2.01 -5.03
CA ARG A 25 5.16 -1.36 -3.81
C ARG A 25 4.09 -0.46 -3.20
N PHE A 26 4.12 -0.29 -1.89
CA PHE A 26 3.19 0.59 -1.18
C PHE A 26 3.93 1.76 -0.55
N PHE A 27 3.37 2.96 -0.71
CA PHE A 27 3.80 4.14 0.04
C PHE A 27 2.85 4.36 1.20
N ALA A 28 3.37 4.25 2.42
CA ALA A 28 2.66 4.58 3.64
C ALA A 28 2.93 6.05 3.99
N CYS A 29 1.90 6.88 3.91
CA CYS A 29 2.02 8.31 4.20
C CYS A 29 2.44 8.53 5.67
N PRO A 30 3.53 9.29 5.95
CA PRO A 30 4.00 9.51 7.32
C PRO A 30 2.98 10.25 8.19
N VAL A 31 2.20 11.17 7.61
CA VAL A 31 1.13 11.88 8.34
C VAL A 31 0.03 10.90 8.74
N CYS A 32 -0.37 9.99 7.85
CA CYS A 32 -1.37 8.97 8.15
C CYS A 32 -0.88 8.03 9.26
N ILE A 33 0.37 7.55 9.19
CA ILE A 33 0.96 6.70 10.24
C ILE A 33 0.83 7.37 11.62
N LYS A 34 1.20 8.65 11.72
CA LYS A 34 1.08 9.42 12.97
C LYS A 34 -0.38 9.58 13.40
N THR A 35 -1.26 10.02 12.51
CA THR A 35 -2.68 10.25 12.82
C THR A 35 -3.40 8.97 13.26
N HIS A 36 -2.98 7.80 12.76
CA HIS A 36 -3.50 6.50 13.13
C HIS A 36 -2.75 5.84 14.30
N GLY A 37 -1.75 6.49 14.90
CA GLY A 37 -0.98 5.95 16.03
C GLY A 37 -0.15 4.70 15.68
N LEU A 38 0.29 4.58 14.43
CA LEU A 38 1.04 3.42 13.90
C LEU A 38 2.56 3.65 13.93
N GLU A 39 3.02 4.64 14.68
CA GLU A 39 4.45 4.92 14.83
C GLU A 39 5.16 3.71 15.46
N GLY A 40 6.17 3.17 14.77
CA GLY A 40 6.89 1.97 15.19
C GLY A 40 6.17 0.64 14.87
N ALA A 41 5.00 0.67 14.24
CA ALA A 41 4.35 -0.56 13.76
C ALA A 41 5.16 -1.21 12.63
N ALA A 42 5.16 -2.54 12.61
CA ALA A 42 5.69 -3.28 11.47
C ALA A 42 4.79 -3.07 10.25
N LEU A 43 5.39 -2.73 9.11
CA LEU A 43 4.68 -2.65 7.84
C LEU A 43 4.69 -4.01 7.14
N VAL A 44 3.70 -4.24 6.29
CA VAL A 44 3.66 -5.41 5.41
C VAL A 44 4.82 -5.37 4.41
N GLU A 45 5.18 -6.52 3.85
CA GLU A 45 6.22 -6.62 2.82
C GLU A 45 5.91 -5.69 1.63
N GLY A 46 6.95 -5.06 1.07
CA GLY A 46 6.82 -4.14 -0.06
C GLY A 46 6.27 -2.75 0.30
N ALA A 47 5.98 -2.47 1.58
CA ALA A 47 5.56 -1.15 2.04
C ALA A 47 6.71 -0.34 2.63
N GLU A 48 6.77 0.94 2.29
CA GLU A 48 7.75 1.89 2.82
C GLU A 48 7.09 3.23 3.21
N VAL A 49 7.65 3.87 4.25
CA VAL A 49 7.17 5.19 4.68
C VAL A 49 7.68 6.26 3.72
N LYS A 50 6.77 6.87 2.96
CA LYS A 50 7.08 7.89 1.96
C LYS A 50 6.03 8.99 1.94
N GLY A 51 6.49 10.23 1.78
CA GLY A 51 5.63 11.40 1.68
C GLY A 51 5.10 11.65 0.27
N ALA A 52 4.27 12.68 0.14
CA ALA A 52 3.73 13.12 -1.15
C ALA A 52 4.77 13.31 -2.28
N PRO A 53 6.01 13.81 -2.03
CA PRO A 53 7.02 13.93 -3.09
C PRO A 53 7.30 12.62 -3.84
N ALA A 54 7.36 11.48 -3.14
CA ALA A 54 7.59 10.19 -3.77
C ALA A 54 6.41 9.76 -4.67
N VAL A 55 5.19 10.16 -4.33
CA VAL A 55 4.00 9.94 -5.17
C VAL A 55 4.10 10.78 -6.44
N TYR A 56 4.55 12.04 -6.34
CA TYR A 56 4.78 12.89 -7.51
C TYR A 56 5.86 12.34 -8.43
N GLU A 57 6.99 11.87 -7.88
CA GLU A 57 8.04 11.20 -8.65
C GLU A 57 7.54 9.92 -9.31
N PHE A 58 6.71 9.12 -8.63
CA PHE A 58 6.09 7.95 -9.23
C PHE A 58 5.15 8.31 -10.40
N ALA A 59 4.39 9.40 -10.25
CA ALA A 59 3.45 9.86 -11.27
C ALA A 59 4.13 10.62 -12.43
N GLU A 60 5.43 10.91 -12.31
CA GLU A 60 6.20 11.58 -13.34
C GLU A 60 6.11 10.82 -14.68
N GLY A 61 5.99 11.56 -15.79
CA GLY A 61 5.79 10.95 -17.10
C GLY A 61 4.35 10.50 -17.40
N GLY A 62 3.39 10.81 -16.52
CA GLY A 62 1.97 10.60 -16.78
C GLY A 62 1.46 9.21 -16.41
N ALA A 63 1.95 8.65 -15.30
CA ALA A 63 1.48 7.34 -14.82
C ALA A 63 -0.04 7.34 -14.60
N LEU A 64 -0.72 6.34 -15.15
CA LEU A 64 -2.16 6.16 -14.96
C LEU A 64 -2.44 5.87 -13.48
N THR A 65 -3.28 6.72 -12.88
CA THR A 65 -3.65 6.63 -11.46
C THR A 65 -5.11 6.23 -11.33
N PHE A 66 -5.38 5.21 -10.52
CA PHE A 66 -6.72 4.78 -10.13
C PHE A 66 -6.92 5.08 -8.65
N ASN A 67 -8.04 5.71 -8.29
CA ASN A 67 -8.42 5.99 -6.91
C ASN A 67 -9.68 5.19 -6.54
N TYR A 68 -9.73 4.66 -5.32
CA TYR A 68 -10.84 3.88 -4.78
C TYR A 68 -11.12 4.24 -3.32
#